data_AF-A0A6C0D6V3-F1
#
_entry.id   AF-A0A6C0D6V3-F1
#
_cell.length_a   1.000
_cell.length_b   1.000
_cell.length_c   1.000
_cell.angle_alpha   90.00
_cell.angle_beta   90.00
_cell.angle_gamma   90.00
#
_symmetry.space_group_name_H-M   'P 1'
#
loop_
_entity.id
_entity.type
_entity.pdbx_description
1 polymer ?
#
loop_
_entity_poly.entity_id
_entity_poly.type
_entity_poly.pdbx_seq_one_letter_code
_entity_poly.pdbx_strand_id
1 'polypeptide(L)'
;MNSGLAGIHKYYLYSALFFTLFATSLFVHSNTNNYTIAIDKIAIFSIVLYGGKMLLEKLKSNLCITMFTISTFLLTIYLYYYGFLHKKYCYHPDTTIANLYHSLLHLISFIGHSLIITM
;
A
#
# COMPACT_ATOMS: atom_id res chain seq x y z
N MET A 1 5.75 5.48 7.95
CA MET A 1 6.67 6.27 7.12
C MET A 1 5.93 7.18 6.11
N ASN A 2 5.05 6.65 5.26
CA ASN A 2 4.22 7.46 4.34
C ASN A 2 3.37 8.55 5.03
N SER A 3 2.83 8.27 6.23
CA SER A 3 2.09 9.26 7.00
C SER A 3 2.92 10.51 7.32
N GLY A 4 4.16 10.36 7.75
CA GLY A 4 5.06 11.47 8.03
C GLY A 4 5.43 12.26 6.77
N LEU A 5 5.78 11.55 5.68
CA LEU A 5 6.10 12.17 4.40
C LEU A 5 4.92 13.00 3.86
N ALA A 6 3.71 12.45 3.89
CA ALA A 6 2.49 13.16 3.51
C ALA A 6 2.24 14.40 4.39
N GLY A 7 2.51 14.32 5.69
CA GLY A 7 2.38 15.44 6.62
C GLY A 7 3.31 16.60 6.29
N ILE A 8 4.57 16.32 5.93
CA ILE A 8 5.55 17.35 5.53
C ILE A 8 5.10 18.07 4.26
N HIS A 9 4.56 17.34 3.29
CA HIS A 9 4.01 17.91 2.04
C HIS A 9 2.58 18.48 2.20
N LYS A 10 2.08 18.64 3.44
CA LYS A 10 0.75 19.19 3.78
C LYS A 10 -0.45 18.37 3.27
N TYR A 11 -0.25 17.11 2.92
CA TYR A 11 -1.33 16.16 2.58
C TYR A 11 -1.90 15.51 3.86
N TYR A 12 -2.55 16.31 4.71
CA TYR A 12 -3.00 15.87 6.03
C TYR A 12 -4.01 14.71 5.99
N LEU A 13 -4.94 14.72 5.04
CA LEU A 13 -5.91 13.63 4.87
C LEU A 13 -5.20 12.33 4.50
N TYR A 14 -4.23 12.38 3.59
CA TYR A 14 -3.46 11.21 3.19
C TYR A 14 -2.57 10.70 4.33
N SER A 15 -1.98 11.63 5.09
CA SER A 15 -1.21 11.33 6.29
C SER A 15 -2.06 10.59 7.34
N ALA A 16 -3.29 11.05 7.58
CA ALA A 16 -4.24 10.42 8.48
C ALA A 16 -4.63 9.02 8.00
N LEU A 17 -4.96 8.85 6.71
CA LEU A 17 -5.30 7.54 6.14
C LEU A 17 -4.16 6.51 6.33
N PHE A 18 -2.92 6.89 6.06
CA PHE A 18 -1.77 6.00 6.30
C PHE A 18 -1.54 5.69 7.78
N PHE A 19 -1.81 6.65 8.66
CA PHE A 19 -1.72 6.42 10.10
C PHE A 19 -2.80 5.44 10.57
N THR A 20 -4.04 5.60 10.09
CA THR A 20 -5.13 4.66 10.36
C THR A 20 -4.80 3.26 9.86
N LEU A 21 -4.26 3.11 8.65
CA LEU A 21 -3.82 1.81 8.14
C LEU A 21 -2.74 1.17 9.03
N PHE A 22 -1.76 1.96 9.47
CA PHE A 22 -0.72 1.46 10.37
C PHE A 22 -1.33 0.97 11.69
N ALA A 23 -2.24 1.73 12.28
CA ALA A 23 -2.94 1.34 13.50
C ALA A 23 -3.77 0.07 13.29
N THR A 24 -4.58 -0.01 12.23
CA THR A 24 -5.43 -1.18 11.96
C THR A 24 -4.60 -2.43 11.69
N SER A 25 -3.49 -2.31 10.98
CA SER A 25 -2.59 -3.43 10.69
C SER A 25 -1.95 -4.00 11.96
N LEU A 26 -1.55 -3.13 12.90
CA LEU A 26 -1.07 -3.56 14.23
C LEU A 26 -2.16 -4.29 15.01
N PHE A 27 -3.40 -3.78 14.99
CA PHE A 27 -4.52 -4.44 15.65
C PHE A 27 -4.84 -5.81 15.05
N VAL A 28 -4.81 -5.96 13.72
CA VAL A 28 -5.04 -7.24 13.04
C VAL A 28 -4.00 -8.29 13.42
N HIS A 29 -2.73 -7.89 13.51
CA HIS A 29 -1.65 -8.82 13.86
C HIS A 29 -1.67 -9.21 15.35
N SER A 30 -2.15 -8.32 16.22
CA SER A 30 -2.32 -8.59 17.65
C SER A 30 -3.57 -9.43 17.95
N ASN A 31 -4.68 -9.16 17.26
CA ASN A 31 -5.95 -9.86 17.44
C ASN A 31 -6.64 -10.09 16.09
N THR A 32 -6.35 -11.25 15.50
CA THR A 32 -6.84 -11.62 14.17
C THR A 32 -8.30 -12.05 14.25
N ASN A 33 -9.21 -11.16 13.83
CA ASN A 33 -10.64 -11.41 13.73
C ASN A 33 -11.11 -11.00 12.32
N ASN A 34 -12.17 -11.62 11.81
CA ASN A 34 -12.75 -11.29 10.51
C ASN A 34 -13.12 -9.79 10.41
N TYR A 35 -13.60 -9.19 11.51
CA TYR A 35 -13.90 -7.75 11.56
C TYR A 35 -12.65 -6.88 11.45
N THR A 36 -11.57 -7.20 12.17
CA THR A 36 -10.33 -6.42 12.13
C THR A 36 -9.69 -6.51 10.75
N ILE A 37 -9.71 -7.70 10.12
CA ILE A 37 -9.27 -7.90 8.74
C ILE A 37 -10.10 -7.07 7.74
N ALA A 38 -11.42 -7.01 7.92
CA ALA A 38 -12.30 -6.22 7.04
C ALA A 38 -12.00 -4.72 7.16
N ILE A 39 -11.83 -4.21 8.38
CA ILE A 39 -11.47 -2.81 8.64
C ILE A 39 -10.13 -2.45 7.98
N ASP A 40 -9.12 -3.30 8.13
CA ASP A 40 -7.80 -3.08 7.53
C ASP A 40 -7.87 -3.02 6.00
N LYS A 41 -8.66 -3.91 5.37
CA LYS A 41 -8.90 -3.88 3.92
C LYS A 41 -9.61 -2.59 3.47
N ILE A 42 -10.58 -2.10 4.24
CA ILE A 42 -11.26 -0.82 3.93
C ILE A 42 -10.27 0.35 4.00
N ALA A 43 -9.37 0.35 4.98
CA ALA A 43 -8.31 1.36 5.09
C ALA A 43 -7.37 1.32 3.86
N ILE A 44 -6.97 0.12 3.42
CA ILE A 44 -6.18 -0.05 2.18
C ILE A 44 -6.92 0.53 0.97
N PHE A 45 -8.19 0.17 0.76
CA PHE A 45 -8.98 0.69 -0.36
C PHE A 45 -9.08 2.23 -0.34
N SER A 46 -9.27 2.82 0.85
CA SER A 46 -9.35 4.27 1.02
C SER A 46 -8.05 4.97 0.59
N ILE A 47 -6.90 4.40 0.95
CA ILE A 47 -5.58 4.91 0.54
C ILE A 47 -5.38 4.78 -0.97
N VAL A 48 -5.76 3.65 -1.57
CA VAL A 48 -5.63 3.42 -3.02
C VAL A 48 -6.50 4.41 -3.80
N LEU A 49 -7.75 4.63 -3.38
CA LEU A 49 -8.64 5.58 -4.04
C LEU A 49 -8.12 7.02 -3.93
N TYR A 50 -7.69 7.44 -2.74
CA TYR A 50 -7.15 8.78 -2.55
C TYR A 50 -5.84 8.99 -3.31
N GLY A 51 -4.93 8.02 -3.24
CA GLY A 51 -3.66 8.03 -3.98
C GLY A 51 -3.88 8.07 -5.49
N GLY A 52 -4.86 7.30 -6.00
CA GLY A 52 -5.26 7.32 -7.40
C GLY A 52 -5.78 8.70 -7.85
N LYS A 53 -6.65 9.33 -7.04
CA LYS A 53 -7.10 10.70 -7.29
C LYS A 53 -5.92 11.68 -7.38
N MET A 54 -5.00 11.62 -6.42
CA MET A 54 -3.82 12.51 -6.37
C MET A 54 -2.88 12.29 -7.56
N LEU A 55 -2.73 11.04 -8.02
CA LEU A 55 -1.95 10.71 -9.22
C LEU A 55 -2.58 11.31 -10.49
N LEU A 56 -3.90 11.24 -10.63
CA LEU A 56 -4.62 11.82 -11.78
C LEU A 56 -4.49 13.35 -11.83
N GLU A 57 -4.55 14.03 -10.68
CA GLU A 57 -4.34 15.48 -10.60
C GLU A 57 -2.92 15.89 -11.02
N LYS A 58 -1.92 15.04 -10.76
CA LYS A 58 -0.51 15.32 -11.04
C LYS A 58 0.00 14.71 -12.35
N LEU A 59 -0.86 14.05 -13.14
CA LEU A 59 -0.48 13.26 -14.33
C LEU A 59 0.35 14.06 -15.35
N LYS A 60 0.15 15.38 -15.44
CA LYS A 60 0.85 16.28 -16.37
C LYS A 60 2.24 16.73 -15.90
N SER A 61 2.60 16.51 -14.63
CA SER A 61 3.84 17.00 -14.04
C SER A 61 5.05 16.23 -14.54
N ASN A 62 4.99 14.88 -14.47
CA ASN A 62 6.11 14.03 -14.88
C ASN A 62 5.61 12.64 -15.32
N LEU A 63 5.60 12.41 -16.63
CA LEU A 63 5.11 11.16 -17.22
C LEU A 63 5.97 9.96 -16.80
N CYS A 64 7.30 10.13 -16.68
CA CYS A 64 8.20 9.03 -16.29
C CYS A 64 7.91 8.56 -14.86
N ILE A 65 7.79 9.50 -13.91
CA ILE A 65 7.43 9.18 -12.52
C ILE A 65 6.05 8.55 -12.47
N THR A 66 5.08 9.07 -13.22
CA THR A 66 3.72 8.52 -13.29
C THR A 66 3.72 7.06 -13.77
N MET A 67 4.45 6.74 -14.85
CA MET A 67 4.57 5.38 -15.36
C MET A 67 5.25 4.45 -14.35
N PHE A 68 6.31 4.92 -13.69
CA PHE A 68 6.99 4.14 -12.66
C PHE A 68 6.06 3.88 -11.46
N THR A 69 5.33 4.88 -10.98
CA THR A 69 4.30 4.73 -9.95
C THR A 69 3.24 3.71 -10.35
N ILE A 70 2.67 3.78 -11.56
CA ILE A 70 1.68 2.80 -12.04
C ILE A 70 2.28 1.37 -12.04
N SER A 71 3.53 1.23 -12.50
CA SER A 71 4.21 -0.07 -12.50
C SER A 71 4.35 -0.68 -11.10
N THR A 72 4.59 0.14 -10.07
CA THR A 72 4.67 -0.34 -8.67
C THR A 72 3.32 -0.90 -8.19
N PHE A 73 2.20 -0.28 -8.54
CA PHE A 73 0.86 -0.79 -8.19
C PHE A 73 0.48 -2.05 -8.98
N LEU A 74 0.85 -2.12 -10.26
CA LEU A 74 0.64 -3.33 -11.05
C LEU A 74 1.47 -4.50 -10.49
N LEU A 75 2.70 -4.22 -10.06
CA LEU A 75 3.56 -5.22 -9.44
C LEU A 75 3.00 -5.72 -8.10
N THR A 76 2.44 -4.84 -7.25
CA THR A 76 1.80 -5.29 -6.00
C THR A 76 0.57 -6.14 -6.26
N ILE A 77 -0.28 -5.76 -7.23
CA ILE A 77 -1.44 -6.56 -7.64
C ILE A 77 -0.98 -7.94 -8.17
N TYR A 78 0.03 -7.96 -9.03
CA TYR A 78 0.59 -9.20 -9.57
C TYR A 78 1.10 -10.11 -8.44
N LEU A 79 2.00 -9.62 -7.59
CA LEU A 79 2.58 -10.40 -6.50
C LEU A 79 1.52 -10.96 -5.55
N TYR A 80 0.48 -10.16 -5.25
CA TYR A 80 -0.59 -10.60 -4.37
C TYR A 80 -1.52 -11.63 -5.03
N TYR A 81 -2.09 -11.30 -6.20
CA TYR A 81 -3.11 -12.14 -6.82
C TYR A 81 -2.52 -13.41 -7.46
N TYR A 82 -1.39 -13.29 -8.17
CA TYR A 82 -0.70 -14.46 -8.70
C TYR A 82 -0.20 -15.37 -7.58
N GLY A 83 0.32 -14.78 -6.49
CA GLY A 83 0.71 -15.51 -5.28
C GLY A 83 -0.45 -16.29 -4.68
N PHE A 84 -1.64 -15.70 -4.63
CA PHE A 84 -2.85 -16.35 -4.13
C PHE A 84 -3.24 -17.58 -4.95
N LEU A 85 -3.27 -17.45 -6.28
CA LEU A 85 -3.67 -18.52 -7.19
C LEU A 85 -2.69 -19.71 -7.16
N HIS A 86 -1.39 -19.44 -7.11
CA HIS A 86 -0.35 -20.47 -7.19
C HIS A 86 0.24 -20.88 -5.83
N LYS A 87 -0.30 -20.38 -4.72
CA LYS A 87 0.23 -20.60 -3.34
C LYS A 87 1.72 -20.23 -3.24
N LYS A 88 2.07 -19.08 -3.81
CA LYS A 88 3.43 -18.51 -3.81
C LYS A 88 3.44 -17.15 -3.10
N TYR A 89 4.63 -16.62 -2.85
CA TYR A 89 4.86 -15.31 -2.23
C TYR A 89 4.19 -15.23 -0.85
N CYS A 90 3.24 -14.30 -0.65
CA CYS A 90 2.51 -14.13 0.60
C CYS A 90 1.66 -15.33 1.02
N TYR A 91 1.44 -16.29 0.11
CA TYR A 91 0.66 -17.50 0.35
C TYR A 91 1.52 -18.76 0.33
N HIS A 92 2.85 -18.60 0.44
CA HIS A 92 3.77 -19.71 0.56
C HIS A 92 3.52 -20.48 1.88
N PRO A 93 3.64 -21.83 1.89
CA PRO A 93 3.40 -22.63 3.10
C PRO A 93 4.39 -22.32 4.23
N ASP A 94 5.62 -21.97 3.89
CA ASP A 94 6.59 -21.44 4.86
C ASP A 94 6.25 -20.00 5.22
N THR A 95 5.92 -19.78 6.50
CA THR A 95 5.52 -18.49 7.07
C THR A 95 6.64 -17.45 7.01
N THR A 96 7.90 -17.85 7.08
CA THR A 96 9.05 -16.95 6.97
C THR A 96 9.12 -16.36 5.56
N ILE A 97 8.98 -17.23 4.55
CA ILE A 97 8.95 -16.81 3.15
C ILE A 97 7.71 -15.94 2.88
N ALA A 98 6.55 -16.34 3.39
CA ALA A 98 5.31 -15.57 3.26
C ALA A 98 5.44 -14.15 3.84
N ASN A 99 5.99 -14.03 5.04
CA ASN A 99 6.20 -12.74 5.71
C ASN A 99 7.25 -11.88 5.00
N LEU A 100 8.31 -12.47 4.44
CA LEU A 100 9.30 -11.76 3.63
C LEU A 100 8.64 -11.10 2.42
N TYR A 101 7.85 -11.86 1.64
CA TYR A 101 7.14 -11.33 0.48
C TYR A 101 6.01 -10.36 0.85
N HIS A 102 5.36 -10.57 1.99
CA HIS A 102 4.38 -9.62 2.52
C HIS A 102 5.04 -8.27 2.86
N SER A 103 6.23 -8.31 3.48
CA SER A 103 7.02 -7.11 3.76
C SER A 103 7.50 -6.43 2.48
N LEU A 104 7.89 -7.21 1.46
CA LEU A 104 8.25 -6.71 0.14
C LEU A 104 7.07 -5.99 -0.56
N LEU A 105 5.85 -6.52 -0.46
CA LEU A 105 4.64 -5.85 -0.96
C LEU A 105 4.45 -4.48 -0.31
N HIS A 106 4.60 -4.40 1.02
CA HIS A 106 4.52 -3.13 1.75
C HIS A 106 5.62 -2.15 1.31
N LEU A 107 6.84 -2.64 1.06
CA LEU A 107 7.95 -1.81 0.57
C LEU A 107 7.68 -1.24 -0.83
N ILE A 108 7.21 -2.07 -1.77
CA ILE A 108 6.89 -1.62 -3.13
C ILE A 108 5.74 -0.60 -3.11
N SER A 109 4.70 -0.88 -2.32
CA SER A 109 3.59 0.06 -2.10
C SER A 109 4.06 1.38 -1.47
N PHE A 110 4.97 1.30 -0.50
CA PHE A 110 5.60 2.47 0.11
C PHE A 110 6.32 3.34 -0.92
N ILE A 111 7.12 2.75 -1.82
CA ILE A 111 7.80 3.46 -2.90
C ILE A 111 6.78 4.12 -3.83
N GLY A 112 5.78 3.37 -4.29
CA GLY A 112 4.73 3.87 -5.18
C GLY A 112 4.04 5.11 -4.61
N HIS A 113 3.58 5.04 -3.36
CA HIS A 113 2.92 6.16 -2.70
C HIS A 113 3.84 7.34 -2.37
N SER A 114 5.11 7.07 -2.03
CA SER A 114 6.11 8.14 -1.79
C SER A 114 6.31 8.99 -3.04
N LEU A 115 6.39 8.36 -4.22
CA LEU A 115 6.52 9.07 -5.50
C LEU A 115 5.33 10.00 -5.78
N ILE A 116 4.10 9.59 -5.47
CA ILE A 116 2.91 10.45 -5.63
C ILE A 116 2.99 11.66 -4.69
N ILE A 117 3.49 11.47 -3.47
CA ILE A 117 3.61 12.55 -2.47
C ILE A 117 4.66 13.57 -2.90
N THR A 118 5.82 13.11 -3.39
CA THR A 118 6.97 13.98 -3.71
C THR A 118 6.87 14.69 -5.06
N MET A 119 6.06 14.17 -5.99
CA MET A 119 5.81 14.79 -7.29
C MET A 119 5.00 16.08 -7.17
#